data_AF-A0A6G7NQI2-F1
#
_entry.id   AF-A0A6G7NQI2-F1
#
_cell.length_a   1.000
_cell.length_b   1.000
_cell.length_c   1.000
_cell.angle_alpha   90.00
_cell.angle_beta   90.00
_cell.angle_gamma   90.00
#
_symmetry.space_group_name_H-M   'P 1'
#
loop_
_entity.id
_entity.type
_entity.pdbx_description
1 polymer ?
#
loop_
_entity_poly.entity_id
_entity_poly.type
_entity_poly.pdbx_seq_one_letter_code
_entity_poly.pdbx_strand_id
1 'polypeptide(L)'
;MEFLKPRTLKARQKTLALLLPCLTPVQDDLGNVPVSMQQDPHVNGALIGLTERVCAHFGVTRQALVHRVTAAVFEEIYRREATAVLTRCDEFLEDPQSELSRARANIGELPSETPDPNWVSDLNGYIQKNYERPDILVL
;
A
#
# COMPACT_ATOMS: atom_id res chain seq x y z
N MET A 1 2.08 16.60 15.35
CA MET A 1 2.07 16.41 13.88
C MET A 1 3.27 17.13 13.30
N GLU A 2 4.29 16.39 12.86
CA GLU A 2 5.40 16.97 12.10
C GLU A 2 4.94 17.12 10.64
N PHE A 3 4.96 18.34 10.09
CA PHE A 3 4.50 18.56 8.72
C PHE A 3 5.42 17.85 7.72
N LEU A 4 4.84 17.02 6.85
CA LEU A 4 5.57 16.43 5.73
C LEU A 4 6.13 17.54 4.85
N LYS A 5 7.41 17.44 4.49
CA LYS A 5 8.03 18.31 3.49
C LYS A 5 7.27 18.20 2.15
N PRO A 6 7.35 19.21 1.26
CA PRO A 6 6.56 19.22 0.03
C PRO A 6 6.71 17.95 -0.83
N ARG A 7 7.92 17.38 -0.93
CA ARG A 7 8.18 16.15 -1.69
C ARG A 7 7.54 14.91 -1.06
N THR A 8 7.60 14.77 0.26
CA THR A 8 6.95 13.67 0.99
C THR A 8 5.43 13.75 0.90
N LEU A 9 4.85 14.95 0.90
CA LEU A 9 3.42 15.14 0.68
C LEU A 9 3.00 14.71 -0.73
N LYS A 10 3.76 15.12 -1.76
CA LYS A 10 3.51 14.72 -3.16
C LYS A 10 3.62 13.21 -3.34
N ALA A 11 4.63 12.58 -2.73
CA ALA A 11 4.78 11.12 -2.77
C ALA A 11 3.55 10.44 -2.16
N ARG A 12 3.15 10.81 -0.94
CA ARG A 12 1.92 10.29 -0.31
C ARG A 12 0.69 10.45 -1.20
N GLN A 13 0.44 11.66 -1.70
CA GLN A 13 -0.73 11.95 -2.53
C GLN A 13 -0.73 11.12 -3.82
N LYS A 14 0.42 10.99 -4.48
CA LYS A 14 0.53 10.19 -5.71
C LYS A 14 0.34 8.71 -5.43
N THR A 15 0.89 8.17 -4.34
CA THR A 15 0.69 6.78 -3.94
C THR A 15 -0.80 6.49 -3.70
N LEU A 16 -1.48 7.33 -2.91
CA LEU A 16 -2.92 7.16 -2.64
C LEU A 16 -3.77 7.28 -3.91
N ALA A 17 -3.45 8.22 -4.81
CA ALA A 17 -4.17 8.37 -6.07
C ALA A 17 -4.08 7.13 -6.99
N LEU A 18 -3.03 6.33 -6.85
CA LEU A 18 -2.87 5.07 -7.60
C LEU A 18 -3.57 3.90 -6.93
N LEU A 19 -3.61 3.89 -5.60
CA LEU A 19 -4.16 2.79 -4.81
C LEU A 19 -5.67 2.86 -4.64
N LEU A 20 -6.22 4.05 -4.40
CA LEU A 20 -7.65 4.22 -4.10
C LEU A 20 -8.56 3.61 -5.17
N PRO A 21 -8.30 3.74 -6.49
CA PRO A 21 -9.10 3.06 -7.51
C PRO A 21 -9.13 1.53 -7.39
N CYS A 22 -8.05 0.92 -6.89
CA CYS A 22 -7.99 -0.53 -6.66
C CYS A 22 -8.82 -0.96 -5.43
N LEU A 23 -8.99 -0.05 -4.46
CA LEU A 23 -9.62 -0.33 -3.17
C LEU A 23 -11.12 0.02 -3.16
N THR A 24 -11.53 1.04 -3.92
CA THR A 24 -12.92 1.51 -3.98
C THR A 24 -13.94 0.39 -4.23
N PRO A 25 -13.69 -0.60 -5.13
CA PRO A 25 -14.66 -1.68 -5.37
C PRO A 25 -14.92 -2.58 -4.17
N VAL A 26 -13.98 -2.68 -3.23
CA VAL A 26 -14.04 -3.58 -2.07
C VAL A 26 -14.24 -2.85 -0.75
N GLN A 27 -14.32 -1.51 -0.77
CA GLN A 27 -14.55 -0.70 0.43
C GLN A 27 -16.03 -0.71 0.84
N ASP A 28 -16.31 -0.81 2.13
CA ASP A 28 -17.66 -0.59 2.69
C ASP A 28 -18.10 0.90 2.55
N ASP A 29 -19.31 1.24 3.00
CA ASP A 29 -19.82 2.61 2.94
C ASP A 29 -19.03 3.62 3.78
N LEU A 30 -18.22 3.13 4.73
CA LEU A 30 -17.34 3.93 5.58
C LEU A 30 -15.92 4.00 5.02
N GLY A 31 -15.66 3.42 3.84
CA GLY A 31 -14.35 3.37 3.21
C GLY A 31 -13.39 2.36 3.84
N ASN A 32 -13.86 1.42 4.64
CA ASN A 32 -13.02 0.35 5.18
C ASN A 32 -12.87 -0.77 4.16
N VAL A 33 -11.65 -1.26 4.03
CA VAL A 33 -11.33 -2.46 3.25
C VAL A 33 -11.64 -3.74 4.06
N PRO A 34 -11.80 -4.91 3.43
CA PRO A 34 -12.07 -6.16 4.14
C PRO A 34 -10.99 -6.49 5.17
N VAL A 35 -11.38 -7.03 6.32
CA VAL A 35 -10.45 -7.37 7.41
C VAL A 35 -9.41 -8.42 6.98
N SER A 36 -9.82 -9.38 6.14
CA SER A 36 -8.90 -10.38 5.57
C SER A 36 -7.77 -9.76 4.75
N MET A 37 -8.03 -8.66 4.06
CA MET A 37 -7.03 -7.95 3.26
C MET A 37 -5.90 -7.36 4.12
N GLN A 38 -6.18 -7.03 5.38
CA GLN A 38 -5.19 -6.49 6.33
C GLN A 38 -4.08 -7.50 6.69
N GLN A 39 -4.31 -8.79 6.41
CA GLN A 39 -3.36 -9.89 6.67
C GLN A 39 -2.74 -10.43 5.37
N ASP A 40 -3.11 -9.89 4.22
CA ASP A 40 -2.65 -10.38 2.93
C ASP A 40 -1.21 -9.93 2.64
N PRO A 41 -0.23 -10.86 2.58
CA PRO A 41 1.16 -10.51 2.34
C PRO A 41 1.39 -9.97 0.92
N HIS A 42 0.63 -10.42 -0.07
CA HIS A 42 0.73 -9.95 -1.44
C HIS A 42 0.30 -8.49 -1.56
N VAL A 43 -0.88 -8.15 -1.02
CA VAL A 43 -1.38 -6.77 -1.01
C VAL A 43 -0.44 -5.88 -0.22
N ASN A 44 -0.08 -6.25 1.01
CA ASN A 44 0.77 -5.42 1.86
C ASN A 44 2.16 -5.20 1.27
N GLY A 45 2.79 -6.23 0.69
CA GLY A 45 4.07 -6.10 0.01
C GLY A 45 3.98 -5.16 -1.20
N ALA A 46 2.91 -5.27 -1.98
CA ALA A 46 2.68 -4.41 -3.14
C ALA A 46 2.44 -2.93 -2.74
N LEU A 47 1.71 -2.67 -1.64
CA LEU A 47 1.53 -1.33 -1.07
C LEU A 47 2.86 -0.69 -0.65
N ILE A 48 3.73 -1.46 0.02
CA ILE A 48 5.06 -1.01 0.45
C ILE A 48 5.93 -0.71 -0.78
N GLY A 49 6.05 -1.66 -1.71
CA GLY A 49 6.88 -1.52 -2.90
C GLY A 49 6.45 -0.33 -3.78
N LEU A 50 5.13 -0.11 -3.93
CA LEU A 50 4.64 1.08 -4.63
C LEU A 50 5.06 2.36 -3.91
N THR A 51 4.89 2.39 -2.60
CA THR A 51 5.22 3.59 -1.81
C THR A 51 6.71 3.93 -1.92
N GLU A 52 7.58 2.94 -1.86
CA GLU A 52 9.02 3.10 -2.03
C GLU A 52 9.38 3.65 -3.41
N ARG A 53 8.76 3.10 -4.46
CA ARG A 53 9.01 3.54 -5.83
C ARG A 53 8.51 4.95 -6.11
N VAL A 54 7.31 5.28 -5.62
CA VAL A 54 6.79 6.66 -5.71
C VAL A 54 7.66 7.62 -4.90
N CYS A 55 8.14 7.22 -3.73
CA CYS A 55 9.10 8.02 -2.96
C CYS A 55 10.39 8.28 -3.75
N ALA A 56 10.95 7.25 -4.39
CA ALA A 56 12.14 7.36 -5.23
C ALA A 56 11.91 8.36 -6.39
N HIS A 57 10.77 8.26 -7.09
CA HIS A 57 10.39 9.16 -8.18
C HIS A 57 10.35 10.65 -7.75
N PHE A 58 9.91 10.93 -6.52
CA PHE A 58 9.89 12.30 -5.97
C PHE A 58 11.19 12.69 -5.25
N GLY A 59 12.24 11.87 -5.31
CA GLY A 59 13.53 12.10 -4.66
C GLY A 59 13.46 12.05 -3.13
N VAL A 60 12.53 11.28 -2.58
CA VAL A 60 12.42 10.97 -1.14
C VAL A 60 13.27 9.73 -0.87
N THR A 61 14.56 9.93 -0.64
CA THR A 61 15.54 8.82 -0.53
C THR A 61 15.92 8.45 0.89
N ARG A 62 15.63 9.31 1.88
CA ARG A 62 15.91 9.00 3.30
C ARG A 62 14.92 7.95 3.78
N GLN A 63 15.41 6.80 4.23
CA GLN A 63 14.57 5.69 4.69
C GLN A 63 13.53 6.11 5.74
N ALA A 64 13.92 6.93 6.73
CA ALA A 64 12.98 7.45 7.73
C ALA A 64 11.82 8.29 7.12
N LEU A 65 12.05 9.00 6.01
CA LEU A 65 11.00 9.72 5.30
C LEU A 65 10.12 8.77 4.48
N VAL A 66 10.72 7.74 3.87
CA VAL A 66 9.96 6.69 3.17
C VAL A 66 9.03 5.97 4.15
N HIS A 67 9.53 5.52 5.30
CA HIS A 67 8.73 4.88 6.35
C HIS A 67 7.58 5.79 6.82
N ARG A 68 7.81 7.10 6.96
CA ARG A 68 6.74 8.06 7.30
C ARG A 68 5.67 8.15 6.21
N VAL A 69 6.06 8.12 4.93
CA VAL A 69 5.10 8.11 3.82
C VAL A 69 4.34 6.78 3.80
N THR A 70 5.01 5.65 3.96
CA THR A 70 4.39 4.31 4.06
C THR A 70 3.39 4.25 5.20
N ALA A 71 3.76 4.70 6.39
CA ALA A 71 2.85 4.78 7.53
C ALA A 71 1.62 5.62 7.21
N ALA A 72 1.81 6.82 6.65
CA ALA A 72 0.70 7.70 6.29
C ALA A 72 -0.20 7.18 5.14
N VAL A 73 0.30 6.25 4.31
CA VAL A 73 -0.48 5.55 3.28
C VAL A 73 -1.28 4.43 3.93
N PHE A 74 -0.66 3.62 4.79
CA PHE A 74 -1.33 2.55 5.53
C PHE A 74 -2.40 3.10 6.48
N GLU A 75 -2.17 4.24 7.13
CA GLU A 75 -3.17 4.94 7.95
C GLU A 75 -4.41 5.36 7.14
N GLU A 76 -4.24 5.72 5.86
CA GLU A 76 -5.39 6.06 5.01
C GLU A 76 -6.21 4.79 4.65
N ILE A 77 -5.53 3.67 4.41
CA ILE A 77 -6.13 2.43 3.91
C ILE A 77 -6.71 1.57 5.04
N TYR A 78 -5.92 1.33 6.07
CA TYR A 78 -6.23 0.44 7.19
C TYR A 78 -6.64 1.18 8.46
N ARG A 79 -6.58 2.52 8.46
CA ARG A 79 -7.04 3.38 9.57
C ARG A 79 -6.40 2.96 10.90
N ARG A 80 -7.21 2.54 11.86
CA ARG A 80 -6.78 2.17 13.22
C ARG A 80 -5.84 0.96 13.23
N GLU A 81 -5.94 0.10 12.21
CA GLU A 81 -5.16 -1.14 12.13
C GLU A 81 -3.79 -0.92 11.46
N ALA A 82 -3.51 0.26 10.92
CA ALA A 82 -2.29 0.54 10.15
C ALA A 82 -1.01 0.17 10.90
N THR A 83 -0.90 0.56 12.17
CA THR A 83 0.28 0.24 13.00
C THR A 83 0.46 -1.26 13.17
N ALA A 84 -0.63 -1.98 13.47
CA ALA A 84 -0.58 -3.44 13.66
C ALA A 84 -0.22 -4.16 12.36
N VAL A 85 -0.74 -3.72 11.22
CA VAL A 85 -0.38 -4.26 9.91
C VAL A 85 1.09 -4.01 9.62
N LEU A 86 1.60 -2.78 9.84
CA LEU A 86 3.00 -2.44 9.58
C LEU A 86 3.98 -3.22 10.47
N THR A 87 3.69 -3.38 11.76
CA THR A 87 4.54 -4.20 12.64
C THR A 87 4.65 -5.64 12.13
N ARG A 88 3.55 -6.26 11.68
CA ARG A 88 3.62 -7.59 11.04
C ARG A 88 4.42 -7.58 9.75
N CYS A 89 4.26 -6.55 8.92
CA CYS A 89 5.03 -6.44 7.68
C CYS A 89 6.54 -6.39 7.94
N ASP A 90 6.97 -5.64 8.96
CA ASP A 90 8.38 -5.54 9.34
C ASP A 90 8.96 -6.92 9.71
N GLU A 91 8.21 -7.76 10.43
CA GLU A 91 8.62 -9.14 10.75
C GLU A 91 8.81 -10.01 9.50
N PHE A 92 7.90 -9.91 8.52
CA PHE A 92 7.99 -10.71 7.28
C PHE A 92 9.01 -10.20 6.28
N LEU A 93 9.39 -8.92 6.36
CA LEU A 93 10.44 -8.33 5.52
C LEU A 93 11.84 -8.82 5.91
N GLU A 94 12.00 -9.44 7.08
CA GLU A 94 13.26 -10.08 7.48
C GLU A 94 13.52 -11.39 6.71
N ASP A 95 12.49 -12.03 6.14
CA ASP A 95 12.60 -13.22 5.31
C ASP A 95 12.49 -12.87 3.81
N PRO A 96 13.58 -12.97 3.03
CA PRO A 96 13.56 -12.70 1.58
C PRO A 96 12.68 -13.66 0.78
N GLN A 97 12.35 -14.84 1.32
CA GLN A 97 11.50 -15.83 0.67
C GLN A 97 10.01 -15.63 0.98
N SER A 98 9.67 -14.73 1.91
CA SER A 98 8.28 -14.46 2.24
C SER A 98 7.52 -13.91 1.03
N GLU A 99 6.23 -14.24 0.95
CA GLU A 99 5.37 -13.72 -0.11
C GLU A 99 5.34 -12.19 -0.12
N LEU A 100 5.41 -11.58 1.07
CA LEU A 100 5.46 -10.14 1.23
C LEU A 100 6.75 -9.54 0.62
N SER A 101 7.91 -10.12 0.94
CA SER A 101 9.20 -9.69 0.37
C SER A 101 9.21 -9.79 -1.15
N ARG A 102 8.66 -10.88 -1.71
CA ARG A 102 8.54 -11.08 -3.15
C ARG A 102 7.58 -10.09 -3.80
N ALA A 103 6.40 -9.87 -3.22
CA ALA A 103 5.42 -8.92 -3.73
C ALA A 103 5.96 -7.48 -3.72
N ARG A 104 6.71 -7.09 -2.67
CA ARG A 104 7.42 -5.82 -2.61
C ARG A 104 8.50 -5.72 -3.70
N ALA A 105 9.34 -6.73 -3.85
CA ALA A 105 10.45 -6.74 -4.81
C ALA A 105 9.97 -6.65 -6.26
N ASN A 106 8.87 -7.34 -6.61
CA ASN A 106 8.25 -7.28 -7.93
C ASN A 106 7.93 -5.85 -8.38
N ILE A 107 7.65 -4.93 -7.45
CA ILE A 107 7.40 -3.52 -7.79
C ILE A 107 8.69 -2.77 -8.09
N GLY A 108 9.76 -3.10 -7.36
CA GLY A 108 11.07 -2.46 -7.47
C GLY A 108 11.83 -2.85 -8.74
N GLU A 109 11.55 -4.02 -9.31
CA GLU A 109 12.20 -4.53 -10.54
C GLU A 109 11.64 -3.93 -11.84
N LEU A 110 10.55 -3.16 -11.76
CA LEU A 110 9.91 -2.58 -12.93
C LEU A 110 10.76 -1.47 -13.56
N PRO A 111 10.86 -1.40 -14.91
CA PRO A 111 11.90 -0.66 -15.63
C PRO A 111 11.79 0.87 -15.58
N SER A 112 10.68 1.42 -15.08
CA SER A 112 10.46 2.87 -14.99
C SER A 112 10.51 3.38 -13.55
N GLU A 113 10.89 4.63 -13.33
CA GLU A 113 10.64 5.26 -12.03
C GLU A 113 9.19 5.77 -11.92
N THR A 114 8.47 5.85 -13.04
CA THR A 114 7.04 6.15 -13.02
C THR A 114 6.25 4.89 -12.64
N PRO A 115 5.20 5.03 -11.81
CA PRO A 115 4.32 3.91 -11.49
C PRO A 115 3.68 3.40 -12.78
N ASP A 116 3.98 2.15 -13.12
CA ASP A 116 3.55 1.48 -14.34
C ASP A 116 2.02 1.24 -14.28
N PRO A 117 1.23 1.72 -15.25
CA PRO A 117 -0.21 1.51 -15.28
C PRO A 117 -0.60 0.02 -15.31
N ASN A 118 0.26 -0.85 -15.84
CA ASN A 118 -0.01 -2.30 -15.86
C ASN A 118 -0.02 -2.88 -14.44
N TRP A 119 0.89 -2.44 -13.57
CA TRP A 119 0.92 -2.93 -12.18
C TRP A 119 -0.34 -2.51 -11.41
N VAL A 120 -0.79 -1.26 -11.57
CA VAL A 120 -2.03 -0.79 -10.92
C VAL A 120 -3.20 -1.66 -11.35
N SER A 121 -3.23 -2.02 -12.64
CA SER A 121 -4.21 -2.96 -13.19
C SER A 121 -4.09 -4.36 -12.59
N ASP A 122 -2.87 -4.88 -12.41
CA ASP A 122 -2.64 -6.21 -11.82
C ASP A 122 -3.06 -6.26 -10.34
N LEU A 123 -2.68 -5.25 -9.54
CA LEU A 123 -3.12 -5.16 -8.14
C LEU A 123 -4.65 -5.03 -8.06
N ASN A 124 -5.26 -4.20 -8.91
CA ASN A 124 -6.71 -4.09 -8.99
C ASN A 124 -7.36 -5.42 -9.35
N GLY A 125 -6.83 -6.14 -10.34
CA GLY A 125 -7.32 -7.47 -10.73
C GLY A 125 -7.19 -8.51 -9.61
N TYR A 126 -6.08 -8.49 -8.87
CA TYR A 126 -5.89 -9.35 -7.71
C TYR A 126 -6.92 -9.04 -6.62
N ILE A 127 -7.10 -7.75 -6.29
CA ILE A 127 -8.03 -7.35 -5.23
C ILE A 127 -9.46 -7.74 -5.59
N GLN A 128 -9.91 -7.41 -6.81
CA GLN A 128 -11.27 -7.74 -7.26
C GLN A 128 -11.55 -9.25 -7.36
N LYS A 129 -10.51 -10.06 -7.56
CA LYS A 129 -10.65 -11.52 -7.63
C LYS A 129 -10.75 -12.17 -6.25
N ASN A 130 -10.07 -11.62 -5.24
CA ASN A 130 -9.90 -12.27 -3.93
C ASN A 130 -10.75 -11.64 -2.82
N TYR A 131 -11.30 -10.46 -3.07
CA TYR A 131 -12.04 -9.70 -2.07
C TYR A 131 -13.37 -9.22 -2.62
N GLU A 132 -14.37 -9.27 -1.76
CA GLU A 132 -15.68 -8.70 -2.00
C GLU A 132 -15.90 -7.52 -1.05
N ARG A 133 -16.78 -6.62 -1.44
CA ARG A 133 -17.25 -5.55 -0.58
C ARG A 133 -17.86 -6.19 0.68
N PRO A 134 -17.46 -5.79 1.90
CA PRO A 134 -18.10 -6.27 3.11
C PRO A 134 -19.57 -5.88 3.07
N ASP A 135 -20.47 -6.86 3.08
CA ASP A 135 -21.88 -6.59 3.33
C ASP A 135 -21.99 -6.04 4.74
N ILE A 136 -22.49 -4.81 4.87
CA ILE A 136 -22.96 -4.32 6.16
C ILE A 136 -24.18 -5.19 6.46
N LEU A 137 -24.00 -6.24 7.26
CA LEU A 137 -25.11 -6.89 7.94
C LEU A 137 -25.81 -5.78 8.72
N VAL A 138 -26.93 -5.30 8.18
CA VAL A 138 -27.90 -4.51 8.92
C VAL A 138 -28.46 -5.45 9.97
N LEU A 139 -27.85 -5.44 11.15
CA LEU A 139 -28.38 -6.08 12.36
C LEU A 139 -29.53 -5.26 12.93
#